data_AF-E4ZGU0-F1
#
_entry.id   AF-E4ZGU0-F1
#
_cell.length_a   1.000
_cell.length_b   1.000
_cell.length_c   1.000
_cell.angle_alpha   90.00
_cell.angle_beta   90.00
_cell.angle_gamma   90.00
#
_symmetry.space_group_name_H-M   'P 1'
#
loop_
_entity.id
_entity.type
_entity.pdbx_description
1 polymer ?
#
loop_
_entity_poly.entity_id
_entity_poly.type
_entity_poly.pdbx_seq_one_letter_code
_entity_poly.pdbx_strand_id
1 'polypeptide(L)'
;MTSPRRTRQPPCDTSRQHPLGAHYHHRSPPRTGVTSTMYKQATQKTSEVLSLPPRWLGMYSDFITKNSSAVSQIESALRSLTYIIPGRFRESEIASESLHSGVQILSLYHDSLLSKAMAQMPGTRRQPLTPHHRYTKFWIEKSPTYKRIAIVLQMIQYTELLWEMAAKRKGEKMRWRVVVLLEIVKAVCRLLLLRLTNSRPLLSPPLPQREVDPSSLEEQSAAADGMDTPPSERSVEAENWTMPRTGLSMPSLPDSSDISNYLLSKVLTADDIKPPKALLHRVSGKGELAEVLYILRPVAYALAMQHFKGDRKSWRPWLIGVSIEYGARQLAKKDFQERLAGGLRGLTGLEREELRKRGWQMGWWAMRGAFYENITKGWIHSITRKLKNKPLLDMVGGVIEDYEFLWDQYYFPTATL
;
A
#
# COMPACT_ATOMS: atom_id res chain seq x y z
N MET A 1 26.12 48.28 54.69
CA MET A 1 25.48 49.56 55.08
C MET A 1 24.16 49.65 54.30
N THR A 2 22.98 49.23 54.80
CA THR A 2 22.08 49.95 55.75
C THR A 2 21.86 51.40 55.33
N SER A 3 20.66 51.90 54.98
CA SER A 3 19.32 51.79 55.62
C SER A 3 18.25 52.49 54.72
N PRO A 4 16.96 52.74 55.09
CA PRO A 4 15.99 51.98 55.91
C PRO A 4 14.48 52.03 55.45
N ARG A 5 13.62 51.30 56.20
CA ARG A 5 12.21 51.62 56.62
C ARG A 5 11.03 51.71 55.61
N ARG A 6 10.02 50.85 55.87
CA ARG A 6 8.67 51.28 56.35
C ARG A 6 8.03 50.22 57.28
N THR A 7 7.22 50.66 58.26
CA THR A 7 6.65 49.92 59.41
C THR A 7 5.23 49.38 59.11
N ARG A 8 4.84 48.13 59.45
CA ARG A 8 4.18 47.65 60.72
C ARG A 8 3.02 48.55 61.21
N GLN A 9 1.73 48.12 61.09
CA GLN A 9 0.88 47.26 61.98
C GLN A 9 0.12 48.07 63.08
N PRO A 10 -0.91 47.54 63.79
CA PRO A 10 -2.19 46.85 63.43
C PRO A 10 -3.37 47.58 64.21
N PRO A 11 -4.38 46.97 64.92
CA PRO A 11 -5.19 45.74 64.79
C PRO A 11 -6.74 46.03 64.86
N CYS A 12 -7.56 45.05 65.32
CA CYS A 12 -8.95 45.10 65.86
C CYS A 12 -10.06 44.38 65.04
N ASP A 13 -11.19 44.04 65.67
CA ASP A 13 -11.53 42.65 66.06
C ASP A 13 -13.06 42.40 66.28
N THR A 14 -13.44 41.12 66.46
CA THR A 14 -14.67 40.50 67.04
C THR A 14 -16.11 41.04 66.81
N SER A 15 -17.02 40.07 66.56
CA SER A 15 -18.37 39.85 67.19
C SER A 15 -19.70 39.99 66.40
N ARG A 16 -20.37 38.82 66.28
CA ARG A 16 -21.79 38.45 66.55
C ARG A 16 -23.04 39.18 65.96
N GLN A 17 -23.85 38.34 65.28
CA GLN A 17 -25.30 38.04 65.47
C GLN A 17 -26.44 38.96 64.95
N HIS A 18 -27.23 38.37 64.00
CA HIS A 18 -28.72 38.33 63.90
C HIS A 18 -29.56 39.63 63.72
N PRO A 19 -30.72 39.59 63.00
CA PRO A 19 -31.91 38.82 63.38
C PRO A 19 -32.77 38.18 62.26
N LEU A 20 -33.94 37.65 62.66
CA LEU A 20 -35.06 37.08 61.87
C LEU A 20 -35.76 38.15 61.00
N GLY A 21 -36.64 37.89 60.02
CA GLY A 21 -37.18 36.64 59.43
C GLY A 21 -38.51 36.93 58.70
N ALA A 22 -38.90 36.15 57.67
CA ALA A 22 -40.23 36.25 57.02
C ALA A 22 -40.65 34.95 56.32
N HIS A 23 -41.93 34.57 56.44
CA HIS A 23 -42.54 33.38 55.83
C HIS A 23 -42.80 33.54 54.32
N TYR A 24 -42.70 32.44 53.55
CA TYR A 24 -43.63 32.11 52.45
C TYR A 24 -43.73 30.58 52.23
N HIS A 25 -44.78 30.15 51.53
CA HIS A 25 -45.38 28.81 51.64
C HIS A 25 -44.64 27.62 50.99
N HIS A 26 -44.92 26.45 51.57
CA HIS A 26 -44.65 25.10 51.06
C HIS A 26 -45.02 24.89 49.57
N ARG A 27 -44.06 24.42 48.76
CA ARG A 27 -44.32 23.50 47.63
C ARG A 27 -43.15 22.54 47.45
N SER A 28 -43.43 21.24 47.54
CA SER A 28 -42.46 20.16 47.36
C SER A 28 -42.21 19.92 45.86
N PRO A 29 -40.95 19.91 45.36
CA PRO A 29 -40.67 19.44 44.01
C PRO A 29 -40.69 17.89 43.95
N PRO A 30 -41.23 17.27 42.90
CA PRO A 30 -41.33 15.82 42.79
C PRO A 30 -40.00 15.16 42.40
N ARG A 31 -39.88 13.85 42.73
CA ARG A 31 -38.69 13.01 42.52
C ARG A 31 -38.31 12.85 41.05
N THR A 32 -37.01 13.03 40.78
CA THR A 32 -36.16 12.26 39.84
C THR A 32 -36.87 11.32 38.84
N GLY A 33 -37.18 11.84 37.64
CA GLY A 33 -37.62 11.03 36.49
C GLY A 33 -36.94 11.35 35.16
N VAL A 34 -36.49 12.61 34.97
CA VAL A 34 -36.07 13.15 33.66
C VAL A 34 -34.66 12.71 33.22
N THR A 35 -33.75 12.48 34.17
CA THR A 35 -32.36 12.10 33.84
C THR A 35 -32.23 10.66 33.34
N SER A 36 -33.05 9.73 33.86
CA SER A 36 -33.03 8.32 33.44
C SER A 36 -33.63 8.12 32.04
N THR A 37 -34.66 8.88 31.67
CA THR A 37 -35.27 8.81 30.33
C THR A 37 -34.36 9.38 29.26
N MET A 38 -33.69 10.51 29.51
CA MET A 38 -32.67 11.05 28.60
C MET A 38 -31.50 10.08 28.38
N TYR A 39 -30.97 9.46 29.44
CA TYR A 39 -29.87 8.50 29.31
C TYR A 39 -30.29 7.25 28.52
N LYS A 40 -31.52 6.73 28.76
CA LYS A 40 -32.08 5.62 27.97
C LYS A 40 -32.33 6.00 26.51
N GLN A 41 -32.88 7.18 26.23
CA GLN A 41 -33.05 7.67 24.85
C GLN A 41 -31.72 7.91 24.14
N ALA A 42 -30.69 8.42 24.82
CA ALA A 42 -29.35 8.55 24.25
C ALA A 42 -28.76 7.18 23.91
N THR A 43 -28.88 6.21 24.81
CA THR A 43 -28.41 4.82 24.59
C THR A 43 -29.19 4.11 23.48
N GLN A 44 -30.50 4.34 23.39
CA GLN A 44 -31.34 3.81 22.31
C GLN A 44 -30.96 4.44 20.96
N LYS A 45 -30.81 5.76 20.88
CA LYS A 45 -30.36 6.46 19.67
C LYS A 45 -28.96 6.02 19.23
N THR A 46 -28.02 5.79 20.15
CA THR A 46 -26.71 5.23 19.77
C THR A 46 -26.83 3.79 19.29
N SER A 47 -27.71 2.96 19.87
CA SER A 47 -27.97 1.62 19.34
C SER A 47 -28.66 1.62 17.96
N GLU A 48 -29.57 2.56 17.69
CA GLU A 48 -30.18 2.74 16.36
C GLU A 48 -29.13 3.19 15.34
N VAL A 49 -28.32 4.18 15.67
CA VAL A 49 -27.19 4.67 14.83
C VAL A 49 -26.15 3.57 14.57
N LEU A 50 -25.90 2.68 15.53
CA LEU A 50 -25.04 1.51 15.37
C LEU A 50 -25.72 0.34 14.61
N SER A 51 -27.05 0.37 14.44
CA SER A 51 -27.81 -0.65 13.70
C SER A 51 -28.11 -0.26 12.24
N LEU A 52 -27.95 1.02 11.90
CA LEU A 52 -28.04 1.56 10.53
C LEU A 52 -26.91 1.15 9.54
N PRO A 53 -25.66 0.80 9.94
CA PRO A 53 -24.58 0.49 9.00
C PRO A 53 -24.91 -0.51 7.87
N PRO A 54 -25.57 -1.66 8.07
CA PRO A 54 -25.77 -2.64 6.99
C PRO A 54 -26.60 -2.10 5.82
N ARG A 55 -27.58 -1.22 6.06
CA ARG A 55 -28.37 -0.61 4.97
C ARG A 55 -27.55 0.38 4.16
N TRP A 56 -26.79 1.25 4.81
CA TRP A 56 -25.91 2.21 4.14
C TRP A 56 -24.76 1.52 3.39
N LEU A 57 -24.18 0.46 3.96
CA LEU A 57 -23.17 -0.36 3.30
C LEU A 57 -23.73 -1.10 2.07
N GLY A 58 -24.98 -1.55 2.12
CA GLY A 58 -25.70 -2.12 0.98
C GLY A 58 -25.91 -1.09 -0.14
N MET A 59 -26.54 0.05 0.16
CA MET A 59 -26.75 1.13 -0.81
C MET A 59 -25.44 1.65 -1.42
N TYR A 60 -24.38 1.75 -0.61
CA TYR A 60 -23.05 2.11 -1.09
C TYR A 60 -22.46 1.04 -2.01
N SER A 61 -22.61 -0.24 -1.64
CA SER A 61 -22.21 -1.36 -2.51
C SER A 61 -22.91 -1.30 -3.86
N ASP A 62 -24.22 -1.08 -3.88
CA ASP A 62 -25.01 -0.98 -5.12
C ASP A 62 -24.66 0.26 -5.95
N PHE A 63 -24.28 1.38 -5.30
CA PHE A 63 -23.80 2.57 -5.99
C PHE A 63 -22.43 2.34 -6.64
N ILE A 64 -21.48 1.75 -5.91
CA ILE A 64 -20.10 1.50 -6.37
C ILE A 64 -20.05 0.44 -7.47
N THR A 65 -20.91 -0.60 -7.42
CA THR A 65 -20.97 -1.62 -8.48
C THR A 65 -21.59 -1.07 -9.77
N LYS A 66 -22.62 -0.21 -9.67
CA LYS A 66 -23.25 0.44 -10.84
C LYS A 66 -22.38 1.52 -11.49
N ASN A 67 -21.54 2.21 -10.71
CA ASN A 67 -20.71 3.33 -11.18
C ASN A 67 -19.21 3.00 -11.15
N SER A 68 -18.85 1.74 -11.38
CA SER A 68 -17.49 1.23 -11.15
C SER A 68 -16.40 1.94 -11.98
N SER A 69 -16.73 2.37 -13.21
CA SER A 69 -15.87 3.17 -14.09
C SER A 69 -15.63 4.58 -13.56
N ALA A 70 -16.69 5.32 -13.23
CA ALA A 70 -16.61 6.66 -12.63
C ALA A 70 -15.83 6.67 -11.31
N VAL A 71 -16.04 5.67 -10.44
CA VAL A 71 -15.29 5.52 -9.18
C VAL A 71 -13.80 5.31 -9.44
N SER A 72 -13.45 4.46 -10.42
CA SER A 72 -12.06 4.19 -10.82
C SER A 72 -11.36 5.44 -11.37
N GLN A 73 -12.08 6.29 -12.11
CA GLN A 73 -11.57 7.57 -12.60
C GLN A 73 -11.34 8.57 -11.46
N ILE A 74 -12.29 8.71 -10.53
CA ILE A 74 -12.15 9.58 -9.35
C ILE A 74 -10.99 9.11 -8.47
N GLU A 75 -10.86 7.80 -8.22
CA GLU A 75 -9.74 7.20 -7.48
C GLU A 75 -8.40 7.51 -8.15
N SER A 76 -8.33 7.38 -9.49
CA SER A 76 -7.11 7.66 -10.26
C SER A 76 -6.75 9.15 -10.26
N ALA A 77 -7.75 10.04 -10.32
CA ALA A 77 -7.56 11.49 -10.23
C ALA A 77 -7.14 11.95 -8.82
N LEU A 78 -7.70 11.35 -7.77
CA LEU A 78 -7.26 11.57 -6.40
C LEU A 78 -5.83 11.06 -6.17
N ARG A 79 -5.49 9.89 -6.73
CA ARG A 79 -4.14 9.33 -6.67
C ARG A 79 -3.12 10.23 -7.38
N SER A 80 -3.40 10.67 -8.61
CA SER A 80 -2.50 11.58 -9.33
C SER A 80 -2.35 12.93 -8.62
N LEU A 81 -3.45 13.48 -8.08
CA LEU A 81 -3.42 14.68 -7.24
C LEU A 81 -2.52 14.50 -6.01
N THR A 82 -2.59 13.35 -5.32
CA THR A 82 -1.71 13.07 -4.15
C THR A 82 -0.23 12.97 -4.50
N TYR A 83 0.16 12.73 -5.76
CA TYR A 83 1.57 12.73 -6.18
C TYR A 83 2.10 14.10 -6.62
N ILE A 84 1.22 15.09 -6.84
CA ILE A 84 1.56 16.47 -7.24
C ILE A 84 1.69 17.40 -6.01
N ILE A 85 1.08 17.03 -4.89
CA ILE A 85 1.06 17.81 -3.64
C ILE A 85 2.35 17.74 -2.78
N PRO A 86 3.14 16.64 -2.72
CA PRO A 86 4.33 16.58 -1.87
C PRO A 86 5.34 17.63 -2.33
N GLY A 87 5.71 18.56 -1.43
CA GLY A 87 6.57 19.69 -1.77
C GLY A 87 5.96 21.06 -1.47
N ARG A 88 4.85 21.39 -2.14
CA ARG A 88 4.24 22.75 -2.10
C ARG A 88 3.75 23.19 -0.72
N PHE A 89 3.37 22.27 0.16
CA PHE A 89 2.86 22.59 1.49
C PHE A 89 3.57 21.77 2.57
N ARG A 90 4.82 22.14 2.90
CA ARG A 90 5.65 21.48 3.93
C ARG A 90 4.98 21.40 5.31
N GLU A 91 4.08 22.33 5.65
CA GLU A 91 3.32 22.31 6.90
C GLU A 91 2.15 21.32 6.89
N SER A 92 1.60 21.02 5.71
CA SER A 92 0.44 20.15 5.48
C SER A 92 0.81 18.72 5.07
N GLU A 93 2.09 18.35 5.14
CA GLU A 93 2.62 17.05 4.70
C GLU A 93 1.82 15.84 5.26
N ILE A 94 1.47 15.88 6.55
CA ILE A 94 0.66 14.83 7.20
C ILE A 94 -0.78 14.82 6.67
N ALA A 95 -1.34 15.97 6.30
CA ALA A 95 -2.69 16.03 5.72
C ALA A 95 -2.71 15.40 4.33
N SER A 96 -1.74 15.73 3.46
CA SER A 96 -1.58 15.10 2.14
C SER A 96 -1.31 13.60 2.24
N GLU A 97 -0.46 13.17 3.18
CA GLU A 97 -0.21 11.74 3.40
C GLU A 97 -1.45 11.03 3.95
N SER A 98 -2.22 11.66 4.85
CA SER A 98 -3.46 11.08 5.37
C SER A 98 -4.52 10.90 4.27
N LEU A 99 -4.58 11.82 3.31
CA LEU A 99 -5.42 11.70 2.12
C LEU A 99 -4.92 10.55 1.23
N HIS A 100 -3.61 10.46 1.00
CA HIS A 100 -2.99 9.40 0.20
C HIS A 100 -3.21 8.00 0.79
N SER A 101 -2.95 7.80 2.08
CA SER A 101 -3.29 6.56 2.80
C SER A 101 -4.80 6.28 2.78
N GLY A 102 -5.62 7.31 2.99
CA GLY A 102 -7.08 7.18 3.00
C GLY A 102 -7.66 6.71 1.66
N VAL A 103 -7.19 7.27 0.55
CA VAL A 103 -7.57 6.86 -0.81
C VAL A 103 -7.12 5.42 -1.08
N GLN A 104 -5.91 5.01 -0.68
CA GLN A 104 -5.45 3.62 -0.88
C GLN A 104 -6.24 2.59 -0.05
N ILE A 105 -6.62 2.93 1.19
CA ILE A 105 -7.49 2.09 2.02
C ILE A 105 -8.89 1.98 1.39
N LEU A 106 -9.41 3.09 0.85
CA LEU A 106 -10.71 3.12 0.17
C LEU A 106 -10.68 2.27 -1.11
N SER A 107 -9.60 2.35 -1.90
CA SER A 107 -9.36 1.51 -3.09
C SER A 107 -9.42 0.02 -2.72
N LEU A 108 -8.72 -0.38 -1.65
CA LEU A 108 -8.71 -1.76 -1.14
C LEU A 108 -10.10 -2.21 -0.67
N TYR A 109 -10.92 -1.31 -0.13
CA TYR A 109 -12.31 -1.60 0.21
C TYR A 109 -13.19 -1.77 -1.05
N HIS A 110 -13.04 -0.90 -2.05
CA HIS A 110 -13.74 -1.01 -3.34
C HIS A 110 -13.42 -2.32 -4.05
N ASP A 111 -12.16 -2.72 -4.12
CA ASP A 111 -11.76 -4.02 -4.69
C ASP A 111 -12.40 -5.20 -3.92
N SER A 112 -12.58 -5.06 -2.60
CA SER A 112 -13.30 -6.06 -1.78
C SER A 112 -14.82 -6.10 -2.01
N LEU A 113 -15.39 -5.07 -2.64
CA LEU A 113 -16.79 -4.98 -3.07
C LEU A 113 -16.95 -5.52 -4.51
N LEU A 114 -16.15 -5.03 -5.45
CA LEU A 114 -16.19 -5.45 -6.85
C LEU A 114 -15.89 -6.96 -6.97
N SER A 115 -14.90 -7.48 -6.24
CA SER A 115 -14.60 -8.93 -6.24
C SER A 115 -15.75 -9.81 -5.74
N LYS A 116 -16.67 -9.28 -4.92
CA LYS A 116 -17.91 -9.99 -4.54
C LYS A 116 -18.97 -9.89 -5.62
N ALA A 117 -19.16 -8.72 -6.20
CA ALA A 117 -20.13 -8.48 -7.27
C ALA A 117 -19.81 -9.31 -8.53
N MET A 118 -18.54 -9.33 -8.97
CA MET A 118 -18.07 -10.16 -10.08
C MET A 118 -18.20 -11.67 -9.80
N ALA A 119 -18.22 -12.10 -8.54
CA ALA A 119 -18.47 -13.49 -8.18
C ALA A 119 -19.97 -13.87 -8.22
N GLN A 120 -20.86 -12.89 -8.26
CA GLN A 120 -22.32 -13.07 -8.29
C GLN A 120 -22.91 -12.99 -9.71
N MET A 121 -22.22 -12.38 -10.67
CA MET A 121 -22.68 -12.29 -12.07
C MET A 121 -22.50 -13.65 -12.79
N PRO A 122 -23.60 -14.31 -13.24
CA PRO A 122 -23.50 -15.47 -14.12
C PRO A 122 -23.20 -15.00 -15.54
N GLY A 123 -22.28 -15.68 -16.24
CA GLY A 123 -22.09 -15.51 -17.68
C GLY A 123 -21.01 -14.51 -18.13
N THR A 124 -20.46 -13.66 -17.25
CA THR A 124 -19.32 -12.81 -17.64
C THR A 124 -18.16 -13.69 -18.11
N ARG A 125 -17.77 -13.53 -19.38
CA ARG A 125 -16.70 -14.30 -20.04
C ARG A 125 -15.42 -14.12 -19.23
N ARG A 126 -15.02 -15.17 -18.49
CA ARG A 126 -13.88 -15.10 -17.56
C ARG A 126 -12.61 -14.87 -18.37
N GLN A 127 -12.16 -13.62 -18.44
CA GLN A 127 -10.87 -13.25 -19.00
C GLN A 127 -9.77 -14.14 -18.40
N PRO A 128 -8.72 -14.50 -19.17
CA PRO A 128 -7.64 -15.35 -18.66
C PRO A 128 -6.94 -14.65 -17.49
N LEU A 129 -7.24 -15.11 -16.27
CA LEU A 129 -6.65 -14.59 -15.04
C LEU A 129 -5.14 -14.84 -15.06
N THR A 130 -4.34 -13.79 -14.81
CA THR A 130 -2.88 -13.91 -14.75
C THR A 130 -2.45 -15.01 -13.75
N PRO A 131 -1.30 -15.66 -13.97
CA PRO A 131 -0.78 -16.66 -13.03
C PRO A 131 -0.67 -16.14 -11.60
N HIS A 132 -0.35 -14.85 -11.43
CA HIS A 132 -0.30 -14.15 -10.14
C HIS A 132 -1.68 -14.04 -9.48
N HIS A 133 -2.70 -13.54 -10.19
CA HIS A 133 -4.06 -13.45 -9.68
C HIS A 133 -4.61 -14.83 -9.30
N ARG A 134 -4.42 -15.84 -10.16
CA ARG A 134 -4.88 -17.21 -9.93
C ARG A 134 -4.22 -17.85 -8.69
N TYR A 135 -2.94 -17.60 -8.44
CA TYR A 135 -2.25 -18.07 -7.24
C TYR A 135 -2.77 -17.38 -5.96
N THR A 136 -2.85 -16.05 -5.95
CA THR A 136 -3.25 -15.27 -4.78
C THR A 136 -4.72 -15.52 -4.41
N LYS A 137 -5.62 -15.56 -5.41
CA LYS A 137 -7.04 -15.92 -5.23
C LYS A 137 -7.20 -17.30 -4.59
N PHE A 138 -6.46 -18.31 -5.07
CA PHE A 138 -6.51 -19.67 -4.52
C PHE A 138 -6.19 -19.71 -3.00
N TRP A 139 -5.19 -18.95 -2.53
CA TRP A 139 -4.85 -18.92 -1.09
C TRP A 139 -5.82 -18.12 -0.23
N ILE A 140 -6.40 -17.06 -0.79
CA ILE A 140 -7.45 -16.26 -0.16
C ILE A 140 -8.73 -17.08 0.04
N GLU A 141 -9.14 -17.85 -0.96
CA GLU A 141 -10.30 -18.75 -0.89
C GLU A 141 -10.05 -19.93 0.05
N LYS A 142 -8.84 -20.52 0.00
CA LYS A 142 -8.48 -21.67 0.84
C LYS A 142 -8.45 -21.35 2.34
N SER A 143 -8.10 -20.12 2.75
CA SER A 143 -7.92 -19.81 4.17
C SER A 143 -8.29 -18.38 4.56
N PRO A 144 -9.26 -18.18 5.47
CA PRO A 144 -9.66 -16.83 5.91
C PRO A 144 -8.58 -16.16 6.77
N THR A 145 -7.69 -16.93 7.39
CA THR A 145 -6.52 -16.42 8.12
C THR A 145 -5.50 -15.78 7.18
N TYR A 146 -5.17 -16.42 6.05
CA TYR A 146 -4.33 -15.83 5.01
C TYR A 146 -4.93 -14.51 4.50
N LYS A 147 -6.23 -14.52 4.17
CA LYS A 147 -6.95 -13.31 3.73
C LYS A 147 -6.83 -12.16 4.75
N ARG A 148 -7.09 -12.43 6.04
CA ARG A 148 -6.97 -11.43 7.11
C ARG A 148 -5.53 -10.90 7.24
N ILE A 149 -4.53 -11.77 7.24
CA ILE A 149 -3.11 -11.36 7.40
C ILE A 149 -2.63 -10.57 6.17
N ALA A 150 -3.01 -10.97 4.96
CA ALA A 150 -2.65 -10.27 3.73
C ALA A 150 -3.28 -8.86 3.66
N ILE A 151 -4.55 -8.71 4.07
CA ILE A 151 -5.21 -7.40 4.21
C ILE A 151 -4.49 -6.54 5.25
N VAL A 152 -4.21 -7.07 6.45
CA VAL A 152 -3.48 -6.32 7.50
C VAL A 152 -2.10 -5.89 7.01
N LEU A 153 -1.36 -6.75 6.33
CA LEU A 153 -0.05 -6.43 5.76
C LEU A 153 -0.14 -5.29 4.72
N GLN A 154 -1.17 -5.31 3.87
CA GLN A 154 -1.39 -4.26 2.87
C GLN A 154 -1.82 -2.92 3.51
N MET A 155 -2.70 -2.96 4.51
CA MET A 155 -3.12 -1.79 5.31
C MET A 155 -1.93 -1.13 6.02
N ILE A 156 -0.98 -1.93 6.54
CA ILE A 156 0.25 -1.40 7.13
C ILE A 156 1.12 -0.73 6.05
N GLN A 157 1.31 -1.37 4.89
CA GLN A 157 2.10 -0.80 3.79
C GLN A 157 1.53 0.55 3.29
N TYR A 158 0.21 0.73 3.30
CA TYR A 158 -0.42 2.00 2.91
C TYR A 158 -0.41 3.09 4.00
N THR A 159 -0.03 2.77 5.24
CA THR A 159 -0.08 3.71 6.38
C THR A 159 1.25 3.91 7.09
N GLU A 160 2.29 3.15 6.74
CA GLU A 160 3.59 3.17 7.42
C GLU A 160 4.27 4.56 7.40
N LEU A 161 4.18 5.29 6.29
CA LEU A 161 4.71 6.64 6.15
C LEU A 161 3.94 7.65 7.01
N LEU A 162 2.60 7.59 7.00
CA LEU A 162 1.74 8.36 7.90
C LEU A 162 2.12 8.13 9.39
N TRP A 163 2.34 6.87 9.78
CA TRP A 163 2.79 6.52 11.13
C TRP A 163 4.20 7.04 11.45
N GLU A 164 5.12 7.02 10.49
CA GLU A 164 6.46 7.61 10.65
C GLU A 164 6.39 9.14 10.85
N MET A 165 5.62 9.83 10.01
CA MET A 165 5.38 11.29 10.11
C MET A 165 4.76 11.66 11.46
N ALA A 166 3.73 10.93 11.90
CA ALA A 166 3.10 11.14 13.20
C ALA A 166 4.06 10.85 14.38
N ALA A 167 4.91 9.83 14.27
CA ALA A 167 5.91 9.49 15.27
C ALA A 167 7.05 10.52 15.35
N LYS A 168 7.46 11.08 14.20
CA LYS A 168 8.51 12.11 14.09
C LYS A 168 8.17 13.38 14.86
N ARG A 169 6.90 13.81 14.89
CA ARG A 169 6.42 14.92 15.73
C ARG A 169 6.64 14.69 17.24
N LYS A 170 6.71 13.44 17.70
CA LYS A 170 7.02 13.06 19.09
C LYS A 170 8.52 12.87 19.36
N GLY A 171 9.37 13.18 18.37
CA GLY A 171 10.82 13.16 18.46
C GLY A 171 11.48 11.91 17.86
N GLU A 172 12.76 12.07 17.51
CA GLU A 172 13.55 11.11 16.74
C GLU A 172 13.62 9.71 17.37
N LYS A 173 13.65 9.62 18.71
CA LYS A 173 13.64 8.34 19.44
C LYS A 173 12.33 7.57 19.22
N MET A 174 11.19 8.26 19.10
CA MET A 174 9.90 7.64 18.83
C MET A 174 9.74 7.27 17.37
N ARG A 175 10.25 8.08 16.43
CA ARG A 175 10.30 7.74 14.99
C ARG A 175 10.93 6.37 14.75
N TRP A 176 12.17 6.17 15.19
CA TRP A 176 12.85 4.89 14.99
C TRP A 176 12.18 3.71 15.71
N ARG A 177 11.57 3.94 16.88
CA ARG A 177 10.80 2.89 17.57
C ARG A 177 9.58 2.46 16.75
N VAL A 178 8.86 3.39 16.14
CA VAL A 178 7.70 3.10 15.29
C VAL A 178 8.13 2.44 13.98
N VAL A 179 9.20 2.92 13.32
CA VAL A 179 9.76 2.29 12.11
C VAL A 179 10.12 0.82 12.37
N VAL A 180 10.89 0.54 13.43
CA VAL A 180 11.29 -0.82 13.79
C VAL A 180 10.08 -1.68 14.19
N LEU A 181 9.11 -1.14 14.94
CA LEU A 181 7.89 -1.86 15.29
C LEU A 181 7.08 -2.25 14.04
N LEU A 182 6.89 -1.33 13.10
CA LEU A 182 6.17 -1.58 11.85
C LEU A 182 6.89 -2.63 10.99
N GLU A 183 8.21 -2.56 10.86
CA GLU A 183 8.97 -3.60 10.15
C GLU A 183 8.87 -4.97 10.84
N ILE A 184 8.91 -5.03 12.17
CA ILE A 184 8.72 -6.28 12.93
C ILE A 184 7.31 -6.85 12.67
N VAL A 185 6.27 -6.02 12.76
CA VAL A 185 4.89 -6.47 12.50
C VAL A 185 4.73 -6.95 11.05
N LYS A 186 5.26 -6.20 10.06
CA LYS A 186 5.27 -6.63 8.65
C LYS A 186 6.02 -7.96 8.46
N ALA A 187 7.18 -8.14 9.11
CA ALA A 187 7.95 -9.38 9.04
C ALA A 187 7.20 -10.55 9.70
N VAL A 188 6.58 -10.37 10.86
CA VAL A 188 5.73 -11.39 11.51
C VAL A 188 4.56 -11.77 10.62
N CYS A 189 3.84 -10.80 10.04
CA CYS A 189 2.78 -11.08 9.06
C CYS A 189 3.29 -11.90 7.87
N ARG A 190 4.42 -11.52 7.28
CA ARG A 190 5.05 -12.26 6.16
C ARG A 190 5.49 -13.67 6.58
N LEU A 191 6.10 -13.87 7.74
CA LEU A 191 6.47 -15.19 8.25
C LEU A 191 5.25 -16.08 8.51
N LEU A 192 4.14 -15.52 9.00
CA LEU A 192 2.88 -16.25 9.14
C LEU A 192 2.29 -16.65 7.78
N LEU A 193 2.33 -15.76 6.78
CA LEU A 193 1.94 -16.10 5.40
C LEU A 193 2.82 -17.23 4.83
N LEU A 194 4.14 -17.18 5.03
CA LEU A 194 5.09 -18.20 4.58
C LEU A 194 4.82 -19.57 5.24
N ARG A 195 4.45 -19.59 6.52
CA ARG A 195 4.03 -20.82 7.22
C ARG A 195 2.71 -21.36 6.66
N LEU A 196 1.70 -20.49 6.44
CA LEU A 196 0.41 -20.89 5.88
C LEU A 196 0.50 -21.41 4.43
N THR A 197 1.45 -20.90 3.63
CA THR A 197 1.70 -21.40 2.26
C THR A 197 2.55 -22.67 2.21
N ASN A 198 2.99 -23.21 3.35
CA ASN A 198 3.92 -24.35 3.49
C ASN A 198 5.33 -24.09 2.93
N SER A 199 5.95 -22.97 3.30
CA SER A 199 7.31 -22.59 2.85
C SER A 199 7.39 -22.38 1.33
N ARG A 200 6.44 -21.65 0.75
CA ARG A 200 6.50 -21.18 -0.64
C ARG A 200 6.90 -19.70 -0.67
N PRO A 201 7.66 -19.23 -1.68
CA PRO A 201 8.03 -17.84 -1.78
C PRO A 201 6.80 -16.95 -1.72
N LEU A 202 6.88 -15.84 -0.97
CA LEU A 202 5.83 -14.84 -0.98
C LEU A 202 5.90 -14.05 -2.28
N LEU A 203 4.76 -13.90 -2.94
CA LEU A 203 4.61 -12.98 -4.06
C LEU A 203 4.46 -11.55 -3.53
N SER A 204 5.07 -10.60 -4.23
CA SER A 204 4.86 -9.18 -4.01
C SER A 204 3.99 -8.60 -5.13
N PRO A 205 2.74 -8.19 -4.87
CA PRO A 205 2.04 -8.12 -3.58
C PRO A 205 1.32 -9.43 -3.13
N PRO A 206 0.91 -9.56 -1.86
CA PRO A 206 0.25 -10.75 -1.32
C PRO A 206 -1.26 -10.84 -1.65
N LEU A 207 -1.84 -9.80 -2.23
CA LEU A 207 -3.24 -9.74 -2.66
C LEU A 207 -3.31 -9.66 -4.20
N PRO A 208 -4.39 -10.18 -4.83
CA PRO A 208 -4.63 -9.95 -6.25
C PRO A 208 -4.73 -8.45 -6.51
N GLN A 209 -3.96 -7.94 -7.47
CA GLN A 209 -4.12 -6.57 -7.94
C GLN A 209 -5.36 -6.47 -8.83
N ARG A 210 -5.96 -5.27 -8.85
CA ARG A 210 -6.99 -4.90 -9.81
C ARG A 210 -6.35 -4.71 -11.19
N GLU A 211 -6.13 -5.82 -11.89
CA GLU A 211 -5.60 -5.86 -13.26
C GLU A 211 -6.66 -5.49 -14.32
N VAL A 212 -7.87 -5.12 -13.90
CA VAL A 212 -9.03 -4.87 -14.76
C VAL A 212 -9.37 -3.39 -14.76
N ASP A 213 -9.08 -2.74 -15.88
CA ASP A 213 -9.62 -1.42 -16.20
C ASP A 213 -11.12 -1.59 -16.52
N PRO A 214 -12.06 -0.96 -15.79
CA PRO A 214 -13.50 -1.20 -15.96
C PRO A 214 -14.01 -0.80 -17.35
N SER A 215 -13.33 0.15 -18.01
CA SER A 215 -13.53 0.51 -19.42
C SER A 215 -13.39 -0.68 -20.38
N SER A 216 -12.44 -1.59 -20.13
CA SER A 216 -12.26 -2.79 -20.95
C SER A 216 -13.37 -3.84 -20.74
N LEU A 217 -14.03 -3.82 -19.58
CA LEU A 217 -15.23 -4.63 -19.33
C LEU A 217 -16.48 -4.01 -19.95
N GLU A 218 -16.61 -2.69 -19.93
CA GLU A 218 -17.71 -1.98 -20.59
C GLU A 218 -17.64 -2.19 -22.11
N GLU A 219 -16.46 -2.08 -22.74
CA GLU A 219 -16.25 -2.41 -24.16
C GLU A 219 -16.63 -3.87 -24.48
N GLN A 220 -16.26 -4.84 -23.64
CA GLN A 220 -16.58 -6.26 -23.85
C GLN A 220 -18.04 -6.62 -23.56
N SER A 221 -18.71 -5.87 -22.67
CA SER A 221 -20.13 -6.07 -22.36
C SER A 221 -21.01 -5.45 -23.43
N ALA A 222 -20.67 -4.25 -23.91
CA ALA A 222 -21.33 -3.63 -25.06
C ALA A 222 -21.15 -4.46 -26.34
N ALA A 223 -20.02 -5.14 -26.50
CA ALA A 223 -19.79 -6.10 -27.58
C ALA A 223 -20.49 -7.45 -27.40
N ALA A 224 -21.08 -7.75 -26.23
CA ALA A 224 -21.78 -9.01 -25.96
C ALA A 224 -23.29 -8.95 -26.25
N ASP A 225 -23.90 -7.76 -26.20
CA ASP A 225 -25.30 -7.54 -26.60
C ASP A 225 -25.44 -7.23 -28.12
N GLY A 226 -24.34 -7.26 -28.87
CA GLY A 226 -24.29 -7.11 -30.32
C GLY A 226 -24.13 -8.45 -31.05
N MET A 227 -24.88 -8.61 -32.16
CA MET A 227 -24.93 -9.80 -33.03
C MET A 227 -23.55 -10.40 -33.36
N ASP A 228 -23.47 -11.74 -33.44
CA ASP A 228 -22.28 -12.56 -33.73
C ASP A 228 -21.27 -11.93 -34.71
N THR A 229 -20.25 -11.26 -34.15
CA THR A 229 -19.02 -10.90 -34.84
C THR A 229 -17.83 -11.15 -33.91
N PRO A 230 -16.72 -11.74 -34.40
CA PRO A 230 -15.54 -11.92 -33.57
C PRO A 230 -14.98 -10.54 -33.19
N PRO A 231 -14.41 -10.40 -31.97
CA PRO A 231 -14.00 -9.09 -31.47
C PRO A 231 -12.92 -8.50 -32.38
N SER A 232 -13.23 -7.39 -33.03
CA SER A 232 -12.23 -6.55 -33.69
C SER A 232 -11.32 -6.01 -32.59
N GLU A 233 -10.15 -6.61 -32.42
CA GLU A 233 -9.09 -6.06 -31.58
C GLU A 233 -8.82 -4.62 -32.06
N ARG A 234 -8.58 -3.69 -31.11
CA ARG A 234 -8.38 -2.28 -31.42
C ARG A 234 -7.37 -2.14 -32.56
N SER A 235 -7.81 -1.53 -33.64
CA SER A 235 -6.96 -1.17 -34.76
C SER A 235 -5.93 -0.15 -34.29
N VAL A 236 -4.75 -0.63 -33.92
CA VAL A 236 -3.52 0.11 -34.17
C VAL A 236 -3.57 0.49 -35.66
N GLU A 237 -3.47 1.77 -36.00
CA GLU A 237 -3.68 2.28 -37.36
C GLU A 237 -2.52 1.96 -38.34
N ALA A 238 -1.97 0.75 -38.24
CA ALA A 238 -0.91 0.21 -39.09
C ALA A 238 -1.51 -0.59 -40.26
N GLU A 239 -1.60 0.09 -41.42
CA GLU A 239 -1.77 -0.45 -42.78
C GLU A 239 -2.68 -1.70 -42.93
N ASN A 240 -3.99 -1.45 -42.92
CA ASN A 240 -5.02 -2.46 -43.09
C ASN A 240 -5.13 -2.96 -44.55
N TRP A 241 -4.16 -3.74 -45.03
CA TRP A 241 -4.14 -4.28 -46.40
C TRP A 241 -5.32 -5.23 -46.65
N THR A 242 -6.22 -4.86 -47.55
CA THR A 242 -7.39 -5.66 -47.94
C THR A 242 -7.08 -6.58 -49.12
N MET A 243 -7.46 -7.85 -49.00
CA MET A 243 -7.23 -8.87 -50.02
C MET A 243 -8.16 -8.64 -51.23
N PRO A 244 -7.65 -8.33 -52.44
CA PRO A 244 -8.47 -7.83 -53.55
C PRO A 244 -9.44 -8.85 -54.16
N ARG A 245 -9.34 -10.15 -53.80
CA ARG A 245 -10.27 -11.21 -54.25
C ARG A 245 -11.33 -11.58 -53.20
N THR A 246 -11.08 -11.32 -51.91
CA THR A 246 -11.96 -11.77 -50.81
C THR A 246 -12.52 -10.63 -49.96
N GLY A 247 -12.02 -9.40 -50.11
CA GLY A 247 -12.46 -8.22 -49.35
C GLY A 247 -12.02 -8.22 -47.88
N LEU A 248 -11.36 -9.28 -47.40
CA LEU A 248 -10.90 -9.41 -46.01
C LEU A 248 -9.61 -8.61 -45.78
N SER A 249 -9.56 -7.84 -44.70
CA SER A 249 -8.33 -7.21 -44.21
C SER A 249 -7.39 -8.24 -43.60
N MET A 250 -6.11 -8.19 -43.97
CA MET A 250 -5.07 -9.00 -43.32
C MET A 250 -4.78 -8.44 -41.92
N PRO A 251 -4.81 -9.25 -40.85
CA PRO A 251 -4.35 -8.80 -39.53
C PRO A 251 -2.89 -8.38 -39.60
N SER A 252 -2.56 -7.20 -39.07
CA SER A 252 -1.18 -6.72 -39.02
C SER A 252 -0.33 -7.63 -38.13
N LEU A 253 0.85 -8.00 -38.62
CA LEU A 253 1.83 -8.73 -37.82
C LEU A 253 2.48 -7.78 -36.81
N PRO A 254 2.68 -8.20 -35.55
CA PRO A 254 3.38 -7.39 -34.56
C PRO A 254 4.85 -7.21 -34.97
N ASP A 255 5.44 -6.09 -34.51
CA ASP A 255 6.86 -5.79 -34.72
C ASP A 255 7.77 -6.95 -34.29
N SER A 256 8.90 -7.11 -34.99
CA SER A 256 9.80 -8.27 -34.83
C SER A 256 10.31 -8.49 -33.40
N SER A 257 10.37 -7.44 -32.57
CA SER A 257 10.70 -7.50 -31.14
C SER A 257 9.60 -8.15 -30.28
N ASP A 258 8.33 -7.99 -30.67
CA ASP A 258 7.16 -8.32 -29.85
C ASP A 258 6.39 -9.56 -30.32
N ILE A 259 6.78 -10.16 -31.45
CA ILE A 259 6.27 -11.48 -31.91
C ILE A 259 6.25 -12.50 -30.77
N SER A 260 7.31 -12.55 -29.95
CA SER A 260 7.38 -13.50 -28.82
C SER A 260 6.31 -13.23 -27.76
N ASN A 261 6.04 -11.96 -27.44
CA ASN A 261 5.03 -11.57 -26.46
C ASN A 261 3.61 -11.83 -26.99
N TYR A 262 3.38 -11.54 -28.28
CA TYR A 262 2.12 -11.81 -28.96
C TYR A 262 1.82 -13.31 -29.06
N LEU A 263 2.80 -14.14 -29.42
CA LEU A 263 2.61 -15.60 -29.43
C LEU A 263 2.37 -16.15 -28.02
N LEU A 264 3.05 -15.62 -27.00
CA LEU A 264 2.81 -16.02 -25.60
C LEU A 264 1.46 -15.56 -25.04
N SER A 265 0.84 -14.49 -25.57
CA SER A 265 -0.50 -14.06 -25.16
C SER A 265 -1.62 -14.82 -25.87
N LYS A 266 -1.35 -15.35 -27.08
CA LYS A 266 -2.31 -16.14 -27.87
C LYS A 266 -2.21 -17.66 -27.65
N VAL A 267 -1.09 -18.17 -27.11
CA VAL A 267 -0.87 -19.61 -26.84
C VAL A 267 -1.00 -19.91 -25.34
N LEU A 268 -1.78 -20.94 -25.00
CA LEU A 268 -1.81 -21.50 -23.64
C LEU A 268 -0.42 -22.01 -23.24
N THR A 269 0.24 -21.33 -22.32
CA THR A 269 1.55 -21.77 -21.83
C THR A 269 1.39 -22.93 -20.85
N ALA A 270 2.47 -23.70 -20.65
CA ALA A 270 2.47 -24.80 -19.68
C ALA A 270 2.18 -24.34 -18.23
N ASP A 271 2.37 -23.05 -17.91
CA ASP A 271 2.00 -22.49 -16.62
C ASP A 271 0.50 -22.20 -16.52
N ASP A 272 -0.20 -21.92 -17.62
CA ASP A 272 -1.65 -21.68 -17.63
C ASP A 272 -2.47 -22.93 -17.32
N ILE A 273 -1.95 -24.10 -17.70
CA ILE A 273 -2.58 -25.41 -17.46
C ILE A 273 -2.25 -25.96 -16.05
N LYS A 274 -1.12 -25.55 -15.45
CA LYS A 274 -0.72 -26.01 -14.10
C LYS A 274 -1.73 -25.57 -13.03
N PRO A 275 -2.04 -26.44 -12.04
CA PRO A 275 -2.88 -26.05 -10.91
C PRO A 275 -2.21 -24.94 -10.10
N PRO A 276 -2.95 -24.08 -9.37
CA PRO A 276 -2.37 -22.95 -8.64
C PRO A 276 -1.26 -23.36 -7.66
N LYS A 277 -1.39 -24.54 -7.04
CA LYS A 277 -0.37 -25.14 -6.15
C LYS A 277 0.92 -25.57 -6.86
N ALA A 278 1.02 -25.54 -8.19
CA ALA A 278 2.22 -25.87 -8.95
C ALA A 278 2.86 -24.63 -9.61
N LEU A 279 2.28 -23.44 -9.46
CA LEU A 279 2.83 -22.19 -10.01
C LEU A 279 4.05 -21.66 -9.25
N LEU A 280 4.21 -22.07 -7.99
CA LEU A 280 5.42 -21.87 -7.19
C LEU A 280 5.87 -23.22 -6.65
N HIS A 281 7.17 -23.49 -6.71
CA HIS A 281 7.78 -24.65 -6.05
C HIS A 281 7.78 -24.44 -4.54
N ARG A 282 7.77 -25.56 -3.80
CA ARG A 282 7.94 -25.53 -2.34
C ARG A 282 9.42 -25.42 -2.03
N VAL A 283 9.79 -24.45 -1.20
CA VAL A 283 11.15 -24.30 -0.70
C VAL A 283 11.32 -25.05 0.62
N SER A 284 12.52 -25.57 0.88
CA SER A 284 12.87 -26.31 2.08
C SER A 284 14.35 -26.07 2.44
N GLY A 285 14.76 -26.29 3.69
CA GLY A 285 16.17 -26.18 4.09
C GLY A 285 16.82 -24.85 3.71
N LYS A 286 17.86 -24.89 2.85
CA LYS A 286 18.61 -23.71 2.37
C LYS A 286 17.69 -22.60 1.85
N GLY A 287 16.75 -22.92 0.98
CA GLY A 287 15.85 -21.91 0.41
C GLY A 287 14.71 -21.47 1.36
N GLU A 288 14.31 -22.27 2.36
CA GLU A 288 13.45 -21.74 3.44
C GLU A 288 14.19 -20.68 4.26
N LEU A 289 15.47 -20.94 4.57
CA LEU A 289 16.35 -19.94 5.20
C LEU A 289 16.52 -18.70 4.31
N ALA A 290 16.59 -18.86 2.99
CA ALA A 290 16.65 -17.75 2.04
C ALA A 290 15.40 -16.84 2.10
N GLU A 291 14.20 -17.42 2.11
CA GLU A 291 12.95 -16.66 2.25
C GLU A 291 12.86 -15.98 3.63
N VAL A 292 13.27 -16.66 4.71
CA VAL A 292 13.29 -16.07 6.06
C VAL A 292 14.26 -14.88 6.14
N LEU A 293 15.48 -15.01 5.60
CA LEU A 293 16.46 -13.91 5.53
C LEU A 293 15.93 -12.73 4.70
N TYR A 294 15.29 -13.01 3.56
CA TYR A 294 14.68 -11.98 2.72
C TYR A 294 13.53 -11.24 3.43
N ILE A 295 12.70 -11.96 4.20
CA ILE A 295 11.63 -11.34 5.02
C ILE A 295 12.20 -10.53 6.19
N LEU A 296 13.30 -10.97 6.82
CA LEU A 296 13.95 -10.29 7.93
C LEU A 296 14.85 -9.10 7.51
N ARG A 297 15.24 -9.01 6.22
CA ARG A 297 16.06 -7.91 5.65
C ARG A 297 15.63 -6.51 6.14
N PRO A 298 14.35 -6.10 6.06
CA PRO A 298 13.96 -4.74 6.45
C PRO A 298 14.08 -4.51 7.97
N VAL A 299 13.81 -5.54 8.79
CA VAL A 299 13.95 -5.47 10.25
C VAL A 299 15.41 -5.32 10.66
N ALA A 300 16.29 -6.15 10.09
CA ALA A 300 17.73 -6.09 10.35
C ALA A 300 18.32 -4.73 9.93
N TYR A 301 17.90 -4.19 8.78
CA TYR A 301 18.31 -2.87 8.31
C TYR A 301 17.78 -1.74 9.21
N ALA A 302 16.50 -1.76 9.58
CA ALA A 302 15.91 -0.75 10.47
C ALA A 302 16.56 -0.76 11.87
N LEU A 303 16.88 -1.95 12.43
CA LEU A 303 17.61 -2.09 13.68
C LEU A 303 19.05 -1.55 13.58
N ALA A 304 19.76 -1.87 12.49
CA ALA A 304 21.09 -1.33 12.25
C ALA A 304 21.07 0.21 12.13
N MET A 305 20.07 0.75 11.43
CA MET A 305 19.91 2.19 11.26
C MET A 305 19.51 2.90 12.57
N GLN A 306 18.69 2.25 13.41
CA GLN A 306 18.38 2.74 14.76
C GLN A 306 19.63 2.76 15.67
N HIS A 307 20.51 1.77 15.55
CA HIS A 307 21.74 1.68 16.34
C HIS A 307 22.78 2.72 15.91
N PHE A 308 23.02 2.85 14.60
CA PHE A 308 24.02 3.77 14.02
C PHE A 308 23.46 5.16 13.64
N LYS A 309 22.28 5.53 14.17
CA LYS A 309 21.54 6.78 13.86
C LYS A 309 22.34 8.09 13.98
N GLY A 310 23.48 8.10 14.66
CA GLY A 310 24.35 9.28 14.78
C GLY A 310 25.10 9.60 13.49
N ASP A 311 25.52 8.57 12.74
CA ASP A 311 26.40 8.71 11.58
C ASP A 311 25.68 8.31 10.29
N ARG A 312 24.91 9.23 9.71
CA ARG A 312 24.18 9.01 8.43
C ARG A 312 25.08 8.61 7.26
N LYS A 313 26.35 9.04 7.26
CA LYS A 313 27.36 8.68 6.25
C LYS A 313 28.00 7.29 6.47
N SER A 314 27.69 6.61 7.58
CA SER A 314 28.34 5.34 7.93
C SER A 314 27.87 4.20 7.04
N TRP A 315 28.81 3.52 6.39
CA TRP A 315 28.51 2.40 5.47
C TRP A 315 28.00 1.13 6.19
N ARG A 316 28.10 1.05 7.52
CA ARG A 316 27.79 -0.17 8.30
C ARG A 316 26.34 -0.66 8.11
N PRO A 317 25.28 0.15 8.31
CA PRO A 317 23.90 -0.34 8.13
C PRO A 317 23.61 -0.74 6.69
N TRP A 318 24.15 0.00 5.72
CA TRP A 318 23.99 -0.27 4.30
C TRP A 318 24.64 -1.62 3.90
N LEU A 319 25.88 -1.87 4.33
CA LEU A 319 26.57 -3.15 4.11
C LEU A 319 25.84 -4.33 4.76
N ILE A 320 25.28 -4.16 5.96
CA ILE A 320 24.47 -5.20 6.61
C ILE A 320 23.23 -5.51 5.76
N GLY A 321 22.49 -4.49 5.32
CA GLY A 321 21.30 -4.67 4.48
C GLY A 321 21.58 -5.34 3.14
N VAL A 322 22.58 -4.84 2.40
CA VAL A 322 22.98 -5.38 1.09
C VAL A 322 23.53 -6.80 1.21
N SER A 323 24.32 -7.10 2.26
CA SER A 323 24.88 -8.45 2.45
C SER A 323 23.81 -9.49 2.81
N ILE A 324 22.80 -9.13 3.62
CA ILE A 324 21.65 -10.01 3.90
C ILE A 324 20.86 -10.28 2.61
N GLU A 325 20.62 -9.27 1.78
CA GLU A 325 19.88 -9.45 0.53
C GLU A 325 20.66 -10.27 -0.50
N TYR A 326 21.95 -9.97 -0.68
CA TYR A 326 22.83 -10.74 -1.56
C TYR A 326 22.94 -12.19 -1.07
N GLY A 327 23.11 -12.40 0.24
CA GLY A 327 23.11 -13.71 0.88
C GLY A 327 21.82 -14.49 0.59
N ALA A 328 20.65 -13.90 0.86
CA ALA A 328 19.36 -14.52 0.57
C ALA A 328 19.20 -14.85 -0.92
N ARG A 329 19.56 -13.93 -1.83
CA ARG A 329 19.50 -14.15 -3.28
C ARG A 329 20.41 -15.29 -3.74
N GLN A 330 21.64 -15.37 -3.23
CA GLN A 330 22.56 -16.46 -3.58
C GLN A 330 22.11 -17.81 -3.00
N LEU A 331 21.55 -17.81 -1.79
CA LEU A 331 21.04 -19.02 -1.15
C LEU A 331 19.81 -19.57 -1.89
N ALA A 332 18.88 -18.70 -2.28
CA ALA A 332 17.76 -19.06 -3.16
C ALA A 332 18.24 -19.57 -4.53
N LYS A 333 19.19 -18.88 -5.17
CA LYS A 333 19.75 -19.31 -6.47
C LYS A 333 20.36 -20.70 -6.41
N LYS A 334 21.14 -21.00 -5.36
CA LYS A 334 21.73 -22.33 -5.12
C LYS A 334 20.65 -23.38 -4.89
N ASP A 335 19.62 -23.07 -4.09
CA ASP A 335 18.51 -23.99 -3.83
C ASP A 335 17.75 -24.38 -5.12
N PHE A 336 17.45 -23.40 -5.99
CA PHE A 336 16.85 -23.67 -7.29
C PHE A 336 17.76 -24.48 -8.23
N GLN A 337 19.08 -24.23 -8.21
CA GLN A 337 20.04 -24.99 -9.02
C GLN A 337 20.23 -26.43 -8.54
N GLU A 338 20.19 -26.67 -7.23
CA GLU A 338 20.34 -28.01 -6.64
C GLU A 338 19.07 -28.87 -6.77
N ARG A 339 17.87 -28.26 -6.84
CA ARG A 339 16.59 -28.98 -6.80
C ARG A 339 15.85 -29.16 -8.12
N LEU A 340 15.88 -28.17 -9.02
CA LEU A 340 15.07 -28.23 -10.24
C LEU A 340 15.86 -28.96 -11.34
N ALA A 341 15.21 -29.89 -12.03
CA ALA A 341 15.74 -30.42 -13.28
C ALA A 341 15.87 -29.28 -14.30
N GLY A 342 17.09 -29.01 -14.77
CA GLY A 342 17.40 -27.82 -15.59
C GLY A 342 17.69 -26.54 -14.78
N GLY A 343 17.71 -26.61 -13.45
CA GLY A 343 18.05 -25.51 -12.55
C GLY A 343 17.22 -24.25 -12.81
N LEU A 344 17.91 -23.13 -13.04
CA LEU A 344 17.27 -21.82 -13.29
C LEU A 344 16.45 -21.75 -14.59
N ARG A 345 16.58 -22.72 -15.51
CA ARG A 345 15.71 -22.82 -16.70
C ARG A 345 14.39 -23.53 -16.42
N GLY A 346 14.27 -24.25 -15.31
CA GLY A 346 13.04 -24.95 -14.87
C GLY A 346 12.11 -24.11 -13.99
N LEU A 347 12.50 -22.87 -13.64
CA LEU A 347 11.67 -21.93 -12.89
C LEU A 347 10.35 -21.65 -13.62
N THR A 348 9.25 -21.50 -12.88
CA THR A 348 7.99 -21.03 -13.47
C THR A 348 8.11 -19.55 -13.88
N GLY A 349 7.25 -19.09 -14.78
CA GLY A 349 7.19 -17.68 -15.18
C GLY A 349 7.01 -16.75 -13.97
N LEU A 350 6.18 -17.17 -13.02
CA LEU A 350 5.88 -16.44 -11.79
C LEU A 350 7.09 -16.35 -10.83
N GLU A 351 7.85 -17.43 -10.66
CA GLU A 351 9.10 -17.41 -9.88
C GLU A 351 10.19 -16.57 -10.55
N ARG A 352 10.30 -16.65 -11.87
CA ARG A 352 11.25 -15.85 -12.65
C ARG A 352 10.93 -14.37 -12.55
N GLU A 353 9.65 -14.00 -12.56
CA GLU A 353 9.21 -12.61 -12.38
C GLU A 353 9.50 -12.09 -10.97
N GLU A 354 9.23 -12.89 -9.93
CA GLU A 354 9.56 -12.56 -8.53
C GLU A 354 11.09 -12.41 -8.35
N LEU A 355 11.91 -13.30 -8.91
CA LEU A 355 13.38 -13.18 -8.88
C LEU A 355 13.91 -11.96 -9.66
N ARG A 356 13.19 -11.52 -10.71
CA ARG A 356 13.44 -10.26 -11.43
C ARG A 356 13.08 -9.04 -10.57
N LYS A 357 11.90 -9.03 -9.95
CA LYS A 357 11.46 -7.99 -8.99
C LYS A 357 12.46 -7.83 -7.84
N ARG A 358 12.86 -8.93 -7.21
CA ARG A 358 13.94 -8.98 -6.20
C ARG A 358 15.30 -8.52 -6.74
N GLY A 359 15.56 -8.65 -8.04
CA GLY A 359 16.78 -8.15 -8.67
C GLY A 359 16.76 -6.63 -8.87
N TRP A 360 15.60 -6.08 -9.23
CA TRP A 360 15.40 -4.64 -9.36
C TRP A 360 15.47 -3.93 -8.00
N GLN A 361 14.86 -4.51 -6.96
CA GLN A 361 14.96 -4.02 -5.58
C GLN A 361 16.40 -3.95 -5.07
N MET A 362 17.29 -4.86 -5.50
CA MET A 362 18.71 -4.81 -5.15
C MET A 362 19.38 -3.54 -5.71
N GLY A 363 19.02 -3.12 -6.93
CA GLY A 363 19.48 -1.86 -7.52
C GLY A 363 19.00 -0.63 -6.74
N TRP A 364 17.79 -0.69 -6.17
CA TRP A 364 17.21 0.39 -5.37
C TRP A 364 17.94 0.65 -4.04
N TRP A 365 18.89 -0.20 -3.61
CA TRP A 365 19.81 0.13 -2.52
C TRP A 365 20.75 1.29 -2.80
N ALA A 366 20.91 1.70 -4.06
CA ALA A 366 21.59 2.95 -4.42
C ALA A 366 20.82 4.20 -3.92
N MET A 367 19.50 4.09 -3.69
CA MET A 367 18.68 5.18 -3.14
C MET A 367 18.56 5.13 -1.61
N ARG A 368 19.32 4.27 -0.92
CA ARG A 368 19.19 4.04 0.53
C ARG A 368 20.47 4.37 1.31
N GLY A 369 20.29 4.99 2.48
CA GLY A 369 21.32 5.14 3.50
C GLY A 369 22.62 5.78 3.02
N ALA A 370 23.77 5.22 3.41
CA ALA A 370 25.08 5.81 3.15
C ALA A 370 25.46 5.90 1.67
N PHE A 371 24.97 5.01 0.80
CA PHE A 371 25.21 5.13 -0.65
C PHE A 371 24.48 6.37 -1.19
N TYR A 372 23.23 6.59 -0.77
CA TYR A 372 22.47 7.78 -1.14
C TYR A 372 23.17 9.06 -0.64
N GLU A 373 23.46 9.18 0.65
CA GLU A 373 24.06 10.39 1.24
C GLU A 373 25.46 10.72 0.69
N ASN A 374 26.28 9.70 0.34
CA ASN A 374 27.66 9.92 -0.12
C ASN A 374 27.80 10.00 -1.66
N ILE A 375 26.93 9.35 -2.43
CA ILE A 375 27.05 9.24 -3.90
C ILE A 375 25.81 9.79 -4.59
N THR A 376 24.65 9.17 -4.39
CA THR A 376 23.46 9.43 -5.21
C THR A 376 22.91 10.85 -5.03
N LYS A 377 22.96 11.39 -3.80
CA LYS A 377 22.54 12.76 -3.49
C LYS A 377 23.36 13.81 -4.23
N GLY A 378 24.68 13.63 -4.29
CA GLY A 378 25.59 14.50 -5.04
C GLY A 378 25.38 14.41 -6.56
N TRP A 379 25.03 13.22 -7.06
CA TRP A 379 24.65 13.01 -8.46
C TRP A 379 23.32 13.66 -8.81
N ILE A 380 22.28 13.46 -7.99
CA ILE A 380 20.95 14.10 -8.11
C ILE A 380 21.11 15.62 -8.11
N HIS A 381 21.76 16.22 -7.10
CA HIS A 381 22.04 17.66 -7.05
C HIS A 381 22.77 18.18 -8.30
N SER A 382 23.63 17.37 -8.92
CA SER A 382 24.37 17.74 -10.13
C SER A 382 23.54 17.59 -11.41
N ILE A 383 22.51 16.74 -11.40
CA ILE A 383 21.48 16.65 -12.43
C ILE A 383 20.50 17.82 -12.28
N THR A 384 19.88 18.00 -11.11
CA THR A 384 18.92 19.07 -10.82
C THR A 384 19.47 20.45 -11.19
N ARG A 385 20.72 20.78 -10.80
CA ARG A 385 21.39 22.03 -11.19
C ARG A 385 21.57 22.21 -12.71
N LYS A 386 21.65 21.13 -13.50
CA LYS A 386 21.69 21.19 -14.97
C LYS A 386 20.30 21.33 -15.60
N LEU A 387 19.24 20.92 -14.90
CA LEU A 387 17.85 21.05 -15.36
C LEU A 387 17.25 22.43 -15.06
N LYS A 388 17.66 23.07 -13.96
CA LYS A 388 17.13 24.34 -13.38
C LYS A 388 17.16 25.58 -14.28
N ASN A 389 17.71 25.48 -15.49
CA ASN A 389 17.85 26.58 -16.46
C ASN A 389 17.06 26.35 -17.78
N LYS A 390 16.12 25.40 -17.81
CA LYS A 390 15.32 25.07 -19.01
C LYS A 390 13.84 24.91 -18.63
N PRO A 391 12.89 25.64 -19.24
CA PRO A 391 11.54 25.82 -18.68
C PRO A 391 10.74 24.53 -18.44
N LEU A 392 10.84 23.53 -19.32
CA LEU A 392 10.17 22.23 -19.13
C LEU A 392 10.90 21.28 -18.18
N LEU A 393 12.22 21.42 -18.05
CA LEU A 393 13.06 20.57 -17.21
C LEU A 393 13.19 21.12 -15.78
N ASP A 394 12.99 22.43 -15.59
CA ASP A 394 12.93 23.08 -14.29
C ASP A 394 11.75 22.56 -13.46
N MET A 395 10.59 22.28 -14.09
CA MET A 395 9.47 21.60 -13.43
C MET A 395 9.87 20.21 -12.90
N VAL A 396 10.63 19.43 -13.68
CA VAL A 396 11.15 18.13 -13.25
C VAL A 396 12.19 18.30 -12.14
N GLY A 397 13.03 19.33 -12.22
CA GLY A 397 13.97 19.70 -11.17
C GLY A 397 13.28 20.03 -9.83
N GLY A 398 12.23 20.84 -9.86
CA GLY A 398 11.42 21.18 -8.69
C GLY A 398 10.76 19.96 -8.05
N VAL A 399 10.13 19.10 -8.86
CA VAL A 399 9.57 17.82 -8.37
C VAL A 399 10.67 16.95 -7.73
N ILE A 400 11.87 16.87 -8.32
CA ILE A 400 12.99 16.12 -7.72
C ILE A 400 13.42 16.76 -6.37
N GLU A 401 13.52 18.09 -6.26
CA GLU A 401 13.85 18.78 -5.00
C GLU A 401 12.79 18.49 -3.90
N ASP A 402 11.52 18.39 -4.29
CA ASP A 402 10.41 18.08 -3.38
C ASP A 402 10.41 16.61 -2.90
N TYR A 403 10.68 15.63 -3.79
CA TYR A 403 10.88 14.23 -3.39
C TYR A 403 12.20 13.99 -2.66
N GLU A 404 13.24 14.79 -2.89
CA GLU A 404 14.51 14.70 -2.17
C GLU A 404 14.32 14.95 -0.66
N PHE A 405 13.47 15.92 -0.31
CA PHE A 405 13.09 16.17 1.07
C PHE A 405 12.51 14.90 1.72
N LEU A 406 11.58 14.20 1.05
CA LEU A 406 10.99 12.96 1.57
C LEU A 406 12.04 11.86 1.79
N TRP A 407 12.98 11.67 0.85
CA TRP A 407 14.02 10.65 0.93
C TRP A 407 15.07 10.90 2.03
N ASP A 408 15.40 12.16 2.30
CA ASP A 408 16.30 12.54 3.40
C ASP A 408 15.57 12.43 4.76
N GLN A 409 14.30 12.81 4.81
CA GLN A 409 13.56 13.04 6.04
C GLN A 409 12.81 11.82 6.60
N TYR A 410 12.58 10.78 5.79
CA TYR A 410 11.79 9.60 6.17
C TYR A 410 12.41 8.29 5.66
N TYR A 411 12.17 7.20 6.39
CA TYR A 411 12.68 5.87 6.08
C TYR A 411 11.83 5.17 5.02
N PHE A 412 10.50 5.15 5.19
CA PHE A 412 9.61 4.35 4.32
C PHE A 412 9.63 4.72 2.83
N PRO A 413 9.73 6.01 2.39
CA PRO A 413 9.70 6.36 0.97
C PRO A 413 10.84 5.71 0.16
N THR A 414 11.97 5.41 0.81
CA THR A 414 13.05 4.65 0.16
C THR A 414 12.93 3.14 0.44
N ALA A 415 12.36 2.72 1.56
CA ALA A 415 12.35 1.31 2.01
C ALA A 415 11.29 0.41 1.36
N THR A 416 10.19 0.95 0.81
CA THR A 416 9.07 0.13 0.28
C THR A 416 8.68 0.35 -1.18
N LEU A 417 9.39 1.23 -1.88
CA LEU A 417 9.53 1.20 -3.35
C LEU A 417 10.48 0.06 -3.79
#